data_AF-I6N3F7-F1
#
_entry.id   AF-I6N3F7-F1
#
_cell.length_a   1.000
_cell.length_b   1.000
_cell.length_c   1.000
_cell.angle_alpha   90.00
_cell.angle_beta   90.00
_cell.angle_gamma   90.00
#
_symmetry.space_group_name_H-M   'P 1'
#
loop_
_entity.id
_entity.type
_entity.pdbx_description
1 polymer ?
#
loop_
_entity_poly.entity_id
_entity_poly.type
_entity_poly.pdbx_seq_one_letter_code
_entity_poly.pdbx_strand_id
1 'polypeptide(L)'
;MRTESESQRMLATLKRHLKTAGWTAATIAQKLQIGEATAKRWLAGKALTIDRLTALADLCDLSLAELVRETERPATRLARELTLAQERALMADEFMALMFFTILSGYPPEETAADFDLPLSMVESALVRLERLALIDRLSGGRVRALVDRTVIWRKAPMRQLFETRMKAQFMAIDFAASETTYASEL
;
A
#
# COMPACT_ATOMS: atom_id res chain seq x y z
N MET A 1 -18.98 -18.63 -5.32
CA MET A 1 -18.19 -18.33 -4.11
C MET A 1 -18.45 -16.88 -3.73
N ARG A 2 -18.94 -16.61 -2.52
CA ARG A 2 -19.25 -15.24 -2.08
C ARG A 2 -17.92 -14.58 -1.70
N THR A 3 -17.46 -13.62 -2.48
CA THR A 3 -16.24 -12.87 -2.20
C THR A 3 -16.39 -12.19 -0.83
N GLU A 4 -15.57 -12.58 0.13
CA GLU A 4 -15.58 -12.02 1.49
C GLU A 4 -15.15 -10.55 1.41
N SER A 5 -15.97 -9.64 1.95
CA SER A 5 -15.67 -8.20 1.86
C SER A 5 -14.40 -7.87 2.64
N GLU A 6 -13.69 -6.83 2.22
CA GLU A 6 -12.48 -6.36 2.90
C GLU A 6 -12.72 -6.08 4.39
N SER A 7 -13.85 -5.47 4.71
CA SER A 7 -14.31 -5.25 6.07
C SER A 7 -14.49 -6.53 6.89
N GLN A 8 -14.94 -7.63 6.27
CA GLN A 8 -15.08 -8.93 6.94
C GLN A 8 -13.71 -9.54 7.25
N ARG A 9 -12.75 -9.44 6.32
CA ARG A 9 -11.38 -9.89 6.55
C ARG A 9 -10.70 -9.08 7.65
N MET A 10 -10.91 -7.75 7.69
CA MET A 10 -10.36 -6.88 8.74
C MET A 10 -10.87 -7.29 10.11
N LEU A 11 -12.18 -7.49 10.21
CA LEU A 11 -12.80 -7.95 11.44
C LEU A 11 -12.29 -9.33 11.85
N ALA A 12 -12.08 -10.25 10.91
CA ALA A 12 -11.51 -11.57 11.20
C ALA A 12 -10.07 -11.48 11.73
N THR A 13 -9.23 -10.61 11.15
CA THR A 13 -7.88 -10.32 11.62
C THR A 13 -7.89 -9.73 13.03
N LEU A 14 -8.73 -8.73 13.29
CA LEU A 14 -8.86 -8.12 14.61
C LEU A 14 -9.32 -9.12 15.67
N LYS A 15 -10.31 -9.97 15.36
CA LYS A 15 -10.79 -11.02 16.27
C LYS A 15 -9.70 -12.03 16.65
N ARG A 16 -8.76 -12.30 15.75
CA ARG A 16 -7.60 -13.16 16.03
C ARG A 16 -6.70 -12.50 17.08
N HIS A 17 -6.37 -11.22 16.92
CA HIS A 17 -5.56 -10.46 17.88
C HIS A 17 -6.23 -10.38 19.26
N LEU A 18 -7.51 -10.01 19.30
CA LEU A 18 -8.28 -9.95 20.54
C LEU A 18 -8.27 -11.29 21.27
N LYS A 19 -8.47 -12.39 20.55
CA LYS A 19 -8.44 -13.74 21.14
C LYS A 19 -7.04 -14.10 21.68
N THR A 20 -5.97 -13.78 20.95
CA THR A 20 -4.59 -14.05 21.38
C THR A 20 -4.21 -13.24 22.61
N ALA A 21 -4.67 -12.00 22.71
CA ALA A 21 -4.49 -11.13 23.87
C ALA A 21 -5.44 -11.46 25.04
N GLY A 22 -6.26 -12.51 24.93
CA GLY A 22 -7.15 -12.97 26.01
C GLY A 22 -8.44 -12.15 26.17
N TRP A 23 -8.74 -11.26 25.24
CA TRP A 23 -9.96 -10.46 25.28
C TRP A 23 -11.20 -11.32 25.01
N THR A 24 -12.20 -11.15 25.86
CA THR A 24 -13.52 -11.78 25.75
C THR A 24 -14.58 -10.70 25.56
N ALA A 25 -15.76 -11.04 25.04
CA ALA A 25 -16.83 -10.05 24.90
C ALA A 25 -17.20 -9.38 26.24
N ALA A 26 -17.10 -10.12 27.36
CA ALA A 26 -17.34 -9.59 28.70
C ALA A 26 -16.26 -8.58 29.14
N THR A 27 -14.98 -8.89 28.94
CA THR A 27 -13.88 -8.00 29.33
C THR A 27 -13.77 -6.78 28.42
N ILE A 28 -14.04 -6.93 27.12
CA ILE A 28 -14.18 -5.81 26.18
C ILE A 28 -15.32 -4.89 26.62
N ALA A 29 -16.48 -5.46 26.98
CA ALA A 29 -17.63 -4.69 27.42
C ALA A 29 -17.32 -3.86 28.66
N GLN A 30 -16.64 -4.47 29.64
CA GLN A 30 -16.17 -3.76 30.83
C GLN A 30 -15.18 -2.64 30.49
N LYS A 31 -14.17 -2.93 29.66
CA LYS A 31 -13.09 -1.99 29.31
C LYS A 31 -13.60 -0.79 28.52
N LEU A 32 -14.53 -1.01 27.60
CA LEU A 32 -15.13 0.03 26.76
C LEU A 32 -16.40 0.65 27.35
N GLN A 33 -16.81 0.24 28.57
CA GLN A 33 -18.01 0.71 29.26
C GLN A 33 -19.30 0.57 28.41
N ILE A 34 -19.45 -0.58 27.74
CA ILE A 34 -20.62 -0.93 26.92
C ILE A 34 -21.29 -2.20 27.45
N GLY A 35 -22.52 -2.48 27.02
CA GLY A 35 -23.18 -3.76 27.31
C GLY A 35 -22.53 -4.95 26.57
N GLU A 36 -22.50 -6.13 27.20
CA GLU A 36 -21.92 -7.35 26.60
C GLU A 36 -22.60 -7.75 25.28
N ALA A 37 -23.92 -7.56 25.19
CA ALA A 37 -24.67 -7.77 23.94
C ALA A 37 -24.17 -6.84 22.82
N THR A 38 -23.77 -5.61 23.14
CA THR A 38 -23.20 -4.66 22.19
C THR A 38 -21.82 -5.11 21.72
N ALA A 39 -20.94 -5.54 22.64
CA ALA A 39 -19.63 -6.09 22.30
C ALA A 39 -19.76 -7.31 21.36
N LYS A 40 -20.67 -8.24 21.67
CA LYS A 40 -20.98 -9.39 20.80
C LYS A 40 -21.47 -8.97 19.42
N ARG A 41 -22.33 -7.94 19.33
CA ARG A 41 -22.78 -7.39 18.04
C ARG A 41 -21.64 -6.81 17.22
N TRP A 42 -20.74 -6.04 17.84
CA TRP A 42 -19.57 -5.46 17.17
C TRP A 42 -18.63 -6.56 16.64
N LEU A 43 -18.33 -7.58 17.46
CA LEU A 43 -17.51 -8.74 17.07
C LEU A 43 -18.17 -9.64 16.01
N ALA A 44 -19.48 -9.47 15.78
CA ALA A 44 -20.21 -10.11 14.69
C ALA A 44 -20.31 -9.22 13.43
N GLY A 45 -19.70 -8.03 13.44
CA GLY A 45 -19.71 -7.08 12.34
C GLY A 45 -21.01 -6.29 12.18
N LYS A 46 -21.92 -6.35 13.18
CA LYS A 46 -23.21 -5.66 13.13
C LYS A 46 -23.09 -4.28 13.77
N ALA A 47 -23.46 -3.24 13.01
CA ALA A 47 -23.34 -1.84 13.41
C ALA A 47 -21.90 -1.46 13.83
N LEU A 48 -20.90 -2.02 13.14
CA LEU A 48 -19.50 -1.69 13.38
C LEU A 48 -19.11 -0.47 12.56
N THR A 49 -18.89 0.67 13.22
CA THR A 49 -18.34 1.89 12.62
C THR A 49 -16.81 1.84 12.65
N ILE A 50 -16.16 2.76 11.95
CA ILE A 50 -14.70 2.90 11.98
C ILE A 50 -14.22 3.18 13.41
N ASP A 51 -14.84 4.12 14.13
CA ASP A 51 -14.45 4.45 15.51
C ASP A 51 -14.51 3.23 16.45
N ARG A 52 -15.52 2.37 16.27
CA ARG A 52 -15.68 1.14 17.07
C ARG A 52 -14.63 0.09 16.71
N LEU A 53 -14.26 0.03 15.44
CA LEU A 53 -13.19 -0.85 14.98
C LEU A 53 -11.84 -0.40 15.56
N THR A 54 -11.54 0.90 15.53
CA THR A 54 -10.33 1.48 16.12
C THR A 54 -10.29 1.23 17.62
N ALA A 55 -11.38 1.53 18.35
CA ALA A 55 -11.45 1.29 19.79
C ALA A 55 -11.23 -0.18 20.19
N LEU A 56 -11.62 -1.14 19.32
CA LEU A 56 -11.33 -2.56 19.53
C LEU A 56 -9.87 -2.91 19.20
N ALA A 57 -9.27 -2.28 18.19
CA ALA A 57 -7.87 -2.49 17.81
C ALA A 57 -6.91 -1.93 18.86
N ASP A 58 -7.24 -0.79 19.47
CA ASP A 58 -6.48 -0.17 20.56
C ASP A 58 -6.35 -1.09 21.80
N LEU A 59 -7.32 -2.00 22.02
CA LEU A 59 -7.23 -2.99 23.10
C LEU A 59 -6.06 -3.98 22.91
N CYS A 60 -5.57 -4.10 21.69
CA CYS A 60 -4.43 -4.94 21.31
C CYS A 60 -3.21 -4.11 20.92
N ASP A 61 -3.17 -2.82 21.27
CA ASP A 61 -2.12 -1.88 20.87
C ASP A 61 -1.90 -1.84 19.35
N LEU A 62 -2.99 -2.01 18.58
CA LEU A 62 -2.96 -2.07 17.11
C LEU A 62 -3.67 -0.85 16.52
N SER A 63 -2.98 -0.13 15.64
CA SER A 63 -3.59 0.96 14.87
C SER A 63 -4.46 0.42 13.72
N LEU A 64 -5.42 1.24 13.26
CA LEU A 64 -6.24 0.89 12.09
C LEU A 64 -5.38 0.64 10.84
N ALA A 65 -4.30 1.40 10.66
CA ALA A 65 -3.38 1.25 9.53
C ALA A 65 -2.64 -0.10 9.58
N GLU A 66 -2.22 -0.55 10.77
CA GLU A 66 -1.62 -1.88 10.95
C GLU A 66 -2.64 -2.99 10.68
N LEU A 67 -3.88 -2.81 11.16
CA LEU A 67 -4.96 -3.76 10.91
C LEU A 67 -5.25 -3.92 9.41
N VAL A 68 -5.28 -2.83 8.64
CA VAL A 68 -5.42 -2.86 7.18
C VAL A 68 -4.26 -3.64 6.55
N ARG A 69 -3.01 -3.27 6.88
CA ARG A 69 -1.80 -3.93 6.35
C ARG A 69 -1.77 -5.43 6.65
N GLU A 70 -2.24 -5.87 7.81
CA GLU A 70 -2.29 -7.29 8.16
C GLU A 70 -3.46 -8.04 7.50
N THR A 71 -4.52 -7.32 7.14
CA THR A 71 -5.68 -7.87 6.45
C THR A 71 -5.42 -8.14 4.98
N GLU A 72 -4.44 -7.42 4.42
CA GLU A 72 -3.73 -7.85 3.23
C GLU A 72 -2.97 -9.16 3.53
N ARG A 73 -3.71 -10.29 3.55
CA ARG A 73 -3.11 -11.64 3.57
C ARG A 73 -2.02 -11.74 2.49
N PRO A 74 -0.98 -12.57 2.70
CA PRO A 74 0.33 -12.43 2.07
C PRO A 74 0.24 -12.67 0.57
N ALA A 75 -0.06 -11.63 -0.19
CA ALA A 75 0.16 -11.64 -1.62
C ALA A 75 1.65 -11.39 -1.80
N THR A 76 2.43 -12.48 -1.65
CA THR A 76 3.90 -12.46 -1.59
C THR A 76 4.44 -11.68 -0.38
N ARG A 77 5.37 -12.27 0.39
CA ARG A 77 6.26 -11.43 1.20
C ARG A 77 6.84 -10.42 0.23
N LEU A 78 6.59 -9.12 0.42
CA LEU A 78 7.15 -8.08 -0.43
C LEU A 78 8.61 -8.43 -0.66
N ALA A 79 9.02 -8.45 -1.93
CA ALA A 79 10.41 -8.67 -2.24
C ALA A 79 11.20 -7.65 -1.45
N ARG A 80 12.06 -8.13 -0.56
CA ARG A 80 12.96 -7.25 0.17
C ARG A 80 14.03 -6.71 -0.78
N GLU A 81 14.19 -7.28 -1.96
CA GLU A 81 15.21 -6.88 -2.91
C GLU A 81 14.70 -7.05 -4.33
N LEU A 82 15.11 -6.15 -5.21
CA LEU A 82 14.99 -6.34 -6.65
C LEU A 82 16.02 -7.35 -7.11
N THR A 83 15.64 -8.22 -8.04
CA THR A 83 16.59 -9.05 -8.77
C THR A 83 17.40 -8.16 -9.74
N LEU A 84 18.61 -8.57 -10.09
CA LEU A 84 19.43 -7.85 -11.06
C LEU A 84 18.71 -7.66 -12.42
N ALA A 85 17.85 -8.61 -12.80
CA ALA A 85 17.04 -8.50 -14.01
C ALA A 85 15.99 -7.38 -13.90
N GLN A 86 15.31 -7.27 -12.76
CA GLN A 86 14.37 -6.18 -12.48
C GLN A 86 15.08 -4.82 -12.43
N GLU A 87 16.23 -4.74 -11.75
CA GLU A 87 17.04 -3.51 -11.70
C GLU A 87 17.44 -3.07 -13.09
N ARG A 88 18.01 -3.97 -13.91
CA ARG A 88 18.39 -3.65 -15.30
C ARG A 88 17.20 -3.23 -16.15
N ALA A 89 16.04 -3.86 -15.98
CA ALA A 89 14.84 -3.50 -16.72
C ALA A 89 14.35 -2.09 -16.36
N LEU A 90 14.32 -1.75 -15.07
CA LEU A 90 13.98 -0.39 -14.61
C LEU A 90 15.03 0.63 -15.06
N MET A 91 16.31 0.28 -15.05
CA MET A 91 17.39 1.14 -15.55
C MET A 91 17.33 1.37 -17.07
N ALA A 92 16.71 0.48 -17.84
CA ALA A 92 16.67 0.60 -19.30
C ALA A 92 15.51 1.47 -19.81
N ASP A 93 14.52 1.79 -18.95
CA ASP A 93 13.30 2.47 -19.34
C ASP A 93 12.86 3.45 -18.24
N GLU A 94 13.13 4.73 -18.47
CA GLU A 94 12.90 5.80 -17.49
C GLU A 94 11.42 5.98 -17.16
N PHE A 95 10.53 5.78 -18.13
CA PHE A 95 9.09 5.88 -17.92
C PHE A 95 8.57 4.70 -17.08
N MET A 96 9.02 3.48 -17.38
CA MET A 96 8.67 2.31 -16.59
C MET A 96 9.21 2.43 -15.15
N ALA A 97 10.40 3.01 -14.97
CA ALA A 97 10.95 3.31 -13.65
C ALA A 97 10.10 4.35 -12.90
N LEU A 98 9.74 5.46 -13.54
CA LEU A 98 8.86 6.48 -12.97
C LEU A 98 7.56 5.85 -12.48
N MET A 99 6.86 5.11 -13.34
CA MET A 99 5.61 4.43 -12.99
C MET A 99 5.78 3.48 -11.81
N PHE A 100 6.87 2.71 -11.77
CA PHE A 100 7.15 1.84 -10.64
C PHE A 100 7.33 2.63 -9.33
N PHE A 101 8.08 3.74 -9.36
CA PHE A 101 8.35 4.54 -8.16
C PHE A 101 7.14 5.33 -7.67
N THR A 102 6.24 5.80 -8.55
CA THR A 102 4.97 6.42 -8.13
C THR A 102 4.08 5.39 -7.45
N ILE A 103 3.90 4.21 -8.04
CA ILE A 103 3.13 3.10 -7.44
C ILE A 103 3.74 2.64 -6.12
N LEU A 104 5.07 2.51 -6.05
CA LEU A 104 5.78 2.15 -4.81
C LEU A 104 5.59 3.19 -3.70
N SER A 105 5.39 4.45 -4.06
CA SER A 105 5.11 5.54 -3.13
C SER A 105 3.64 5.62 -2.73
N GLY A 106 2.79 4.77 -3.30
CA GLY A 106 1.35 4.72 -3.05
C GLY A 106 0.53 5.63 -3.97
N TYR A 107 1.15 6.21 -4.99
CA TYR A 107 0.51 7.14 -5.91
C TYR A 107 -0.10 6.37 -7.11
N PRO A 108 -1.42 6.48 -7.37
CA PRO A 108 -2.09 5.70 -8.41
C PRO A 108 -1.60 6.02 -9.83
N PRO A 109 -1.54 5.03 -10.74
CA PRO A 109 -1.20 5.27 -12.14
C PRO A 109 -2.14 6.23 -12.86
N GLU A 110 -3.42 6.22 -12.51
CA GLU A 110 -4.44 7.07 -13.12
C GLU A 110 -4.23 8.54 -12.75
N GLU A 111 -3.86 8.80 -11.49
CA GLU A 111 -3.49 10.14 -11.01
C GLU A 111 -2.17 10.58 -11.65
N THR A 112 -1.19 9.67 -11.75
CA THR A 112 0.06 9.94 -12.50
C THR A 112 -0.22 10.31 -13.95
N ALA A 113 -1.17 9.62 -14.60
CA ALA A 113 -1.50 9.93 -15.98
C ALA A 113 -2.15 11.30 -16.14
N ALA A 114 -3.02 11.68 -15.21
CA ALA A 114 -3.70 12.97 -15.23
C ALA A 114 -2.73 14.13 -14.98
N ASP A 115 -1.88 14.02 -13.94
CA ASP A 115 -0.97 15.09 -13.52
C ASP A 115 0.09 15.42 -14.57
N PHE A 116 0.52 14.41 -15.34
CA PHE A 116 1.55 14.54 -16.37
C PHE A 116 0.99 14.52 -17.80
N ASP A 117 -0.34 14.60 -17.98
CA ASP A 117 -1.04 14.52 -19.27
C ASP A 117 -0.57 13.34 -20.16
N LEU A 118 -0.42 12.17 -19.54
CA LEU A 118 0.15 10.98 -20.18
C LEU A 118 -0.92 10.19 -20.94
N PRO A 119 -0.61 9.68 -22.14
CA PRO A 119 -1.49 8.74 -22.83
C PRO A 119 -1.73 7.48 -22.01
N LEU A 120 -2.99 7.12 -21.76
CA LEU A 120 -3.35 5.92 -20.99
C LEU A 120 -2.78 4.63 -21.58
N SER A 121 -2.60 4.56 -22.90
CA SER A 121 -1.96 3.43 -23.58
C SER A 121 -0.48 3.27 -23.20
N MET A 122 0.22 4.38 -22.95
CA MET A 122 1.60 4.40 -22.51
C MET A 122 1.71 3.88 -21.07
N VAL A 123 0.84 4.38 -20.19
CA VAL A 123 0.74 3.92 -18.79
C VAL A 123 0.44 2.42 -18.74
N GLU A 124 -0.58 1.96 -19.46
CA GLU A 124 -0.96 0.54 -19.46
C GLU A 124 0.15 -0.37 -19.99
N SER A 125 0.89 0.08 -21.02
CA SER A 125 2.07 -0.66 -21.53
C SER A 125 3.16 -0.82 -20.47
N ALA A 126 3.42 0.24 -19.68
CA ALA A 126 4.35 0.15 -18.55
C ALA A 126 3.85 -0.79 -17.46
N LEU A 127 2.56 -0.70 -17.08
CA LEU A 127 1.96 -1.56 -16.07
C LEU A 127 2.05 -3.05 -16.45
N VAL A 128 1.75 -3.41 -17.71
CA VAL A 128 1.89 -4.79 -18.21
C VAL A 128 3.34 -5.29 -18.08
N ARG A 129 4.34 -4.44 -18.34
CA ARG A 129 5.75 -4.82 -18.21
C ARG A 129 6.17 -4.98 -16.76
N LEU A 130 5.72 -4.10 -15.87
CA LEU A 130 5.97 -4.19 -14.43
C LEU A 130 5.32 -5.45 -13.82
N GLU A 131 4.12 -5.80 -14.26
CA GLU A 131 3.41 -7.01 -13.85
C GLU A 131 4.17 -8.27 -14.29
N ARG A 132 4.65 -8.32 -15.54
CA ARG A 132 5.49 -9.43 -16.04
C ARG A 132 6.81 -9.59 -15.27
N LEU A 133 7.35 -8.49 -14.74
CA LEU A 133 8.54 -8.49 -13.90
C LEU A 133 8.23 -8.85 -12.43
N ALA A 134 6.97 -9.12 -12.08
CA ALA A 134 6.51 -9.32 -10.70
C ALA A 134 6.89 -8.16 -9.76
N LEU A 135 6.91 -6.93 -10.31
CA LEU A 135 7.16 -5.70 -9.55
C LEU A 135 5.89 -5.08 -9.00
N ILE A 136 4.77 -5.33 -9.68
CA ILE A 136 3.44 -4.90 -9.26
C ILE A 136 2.44 -6.06 -9.34
N ASP A 137 1.31 -5.89 -8.68
CA ASP A 137 0.15 -6.77 -8.75
C ASP A 137 -1.09 -5.94 -9.10
N ARG A 138 -1.99 -6.50 -9.92
CA ARG A 138 -3.26 -5.88 -10.29
C ARG A 138 -4.37 -6.35 -9.37
N LEU A 139 -5.08 -5.40 -8.79
CA LEU A 139 -6.17 -5.61 -7.86
C LEU A 139 -7.52 -5.43 -8.57
N SER A 140 -8.59 -5.84 -7.89
CA SER A 140 -9.94 -5.57 -8.37
C SER A 140 -10.23 -4.06 -8.44
N GLY A 141 -10.96 -3.67 -9.49
CA GLY A 141 -11.34 -2.28 -9.72
C GLY A 141 -10.25 -1.41 -10.36
N GLY A 142 -9.29 -2.00 -11.08
CA GLY A 142 -8.26 -1.28 -11.83
C GLY A 142 -7.03 -0.87 -11.01
N ARG A 143 -7.12 -0.97 -9.68
CA ARG A 143 -6.02 -0.61 -8.76
C ARG A 143 -4.79 -1.48 -8.96
N VAL A 144 -3.62 -0.92 -8.67
CA VAL A 144 -2.34 -1.63 -8.66
C VAL A 144 -1.63 -1.44 -7.33
N ARG A 145 -0.76 -2.38 -6.96
CA ARG A 145 0.18 -2.20 -5.84
C ARG A 145 1.58 -2.67 -6.21
N ALA A 146 2.59 -2.10 -5.57
CA ALA A 146 3.95 -2.63 -5.65
C ALA A 146 4.09 -3.93 -4.84
N LEU A 147 4.94 -4.84 -5.35
CA LEU A 147 5.31 -6.10 -4.70
C LEU A 147 6.68 -6.05 -4.02
N VAL A 148 7.23 -4.85 -3.81
CA VAL A 148 8.58 -4.64 -3.27
C VAL A 148 8.54 -3.72 -2.04
N ASP A 149 9.38 -4.00 -1.05
CA ASP A 149 9.49 -3.16 0.15
C ASP A 149 10.25 -1.87 -0.16
N ARG A 150 9.55 -0.73 -0.05
CA ARG A 150 10.09 0.62 -0.30
C ARG A 150 11.34 0.90 0.53
N THR A 151 11.38 0.47 1.79
CA THR A 151 12.50 0.80 2.70
C THR A 151 13.80 0.14 2.30
N VAL A 152 13.75 -1.02 1.64
CA VAL A 152 14.95 -1.80 1.31
C VAL A 152 15.54 -1.39 -0.04
N ILE A 153 14.71 -1.00 -1.02
CA ILE A 153 15.18 -0.49 -2.33
C ILE A 153 16.19 0.66 -2.15
N TRP A 154 15.86 1.66 -1.33
CA TRP A 154 16.70 2.86 -1.16
C TRP A 154 17.98 2.63 -0.34
N ARG A 155 18.09 1.49 0.34
CA ARG A 155 19.30 1.13 1.10
C ARG A 155 20.43 0.58 0.23
N LYS A 156 20.16 0.08 -0.99
CA LYS A 156 21.17 -0.62 -1.82
C LYS A 156 21.85 0.27 -2.85
N ALA A 157 23.09 -0.12 -3.19
CA ALA A 157 24.00 0.64 -4.05
C ALA A 157 23.56 0.77 -5.53
N PRO A 158 23.05 -0.26 -6.23
CA PRO A 158 22.73 -0.14 -7.67
C PRO A 158 21.60 0.86 -7.95
N MET A 159 20.52 0.79 -7.17
CA MET A 159 19.40 1.72 -7.27
C MET A 159 19.77 3.13 -6.85
N ARG A 160 20.55 3.27 -5.78
CA ARG A 160 21.12 4.57 -5.37
C ARG A 160 22.01 5.16 -6.46
N GLN A 161 22.87 4.34 -7.08
CA GLN A 161 23.78 4.79 -8.14
C GLN A 161 23.02 5.20 -9.41
N LEU A 162 21.97 4.47 -9.79
CA LEU A 162 21.08 4.87 -10.87
C LEU A 162 20.46 6.25 -10.59
N PHE A 163 19.89 6.41 -9.38
CA PHE A 163 19.30 7.67 -8.95
C PHE A 163 20.32 8.82 -8.97
N GLU A 164 21.51 8.58 -8.43
CA GLU A 164 22.60 9.57 -8.39
C GLU A 164 23.13 9.93 -9.79
N THR A 165 23.20 8.97 -10.72
CA THR A 165 23.80 9.20 -12.04
C THR A 165 22.82 9.88 -12.99
N ARG A 166 21.53 9.52 -12.95
CA ARG A 166 20.54 10.00 -13.93
C ARG A 166 19.56 11.02 -13.35
N MET A 167 18.95 10.69 -12.21
CA MET A 167 17.89 11.53 -11.64
C MET A 167 18.44 12.75 -10.91
N LYS A 168 19.59 12.66 -10.22
CA LYS A 168 20.14 13.79 -9.46
C LYS A 168 20.46 14.99 -10.35
N ALA A 169 21.09 14.76 -11.50
CA ALA A 169 21.44 15.84 -12.42
C ALA A 169 20.17 16.50 -13.01
N GLN A 170 19.18 15.69 -13.39
CA GLN A 170 17.90 16.17 -13.89
C GLN A 170 17.14 16.94 -12.80
N PHE A 171 17.00 16.39 -11.60
CA PHE A 171 16.33 17.02 -10.46
C PHE A 171 16.94 18.37 -10.10
N MET A 172 18.28 18.49 -10.11
CA MET A 172 18.97 19.75 -9.83
C MET A 172 18.81 20.78 -10.95
N ALA A 173 18.44 20.36 -12.16
CA ALA A 173 18.21 21.23 -13.30
C ALA A 173 16.73 21.64 -13.46
N ILE A 174 15.82 21.07 -12.68
CA ILE A 174 14.40 21.44 -12.69
C ILE A 174 14.23 22.83 -12.07
N ASP A 175 13.52 23.70 -12.78
CA ASP A 175 13.01 24.94 -12.21
C ASP A 175 11.71 24.67 -11.44
N PHE A 176 11.83 24.44 -10.15
CA PHE A 176 10.68 24.20 -9.26
C PHE A 176 9.79 25.43 -9.08
N ALA A 177 10.20 26.62 -9.53
CA ALA A 177 9.37 27.82 -9.49
C ALA A 177 8.50 28.00 -10.74
N ALA A 178 8.75 27.23 -11.80
CA ALA A 178 7.98 27.31 -13.04
C ALA A 178 6.59 26.67 -12.87
N SER A 179 5.56 27.34 -13.40
CA SER A 179 4.15 26.97 -13.23
C SER A 179 3.75 25.64 -13.89
N GLU A 180 4.53 25.21 -14.87
CA GLU A 180 4.37 24.01 -15.67
C GLU A 180 5.15 22.81 -15.11
N THR A 181 5.97 23.03 -14.08
CA THR A 181 6.75 21.97 -13.45
C THR A 181 5.84 21.10 -12.59
N THR A 182 5.49 19.92 -13.11
CA THR A 182 4.76 18.90 -12.35
C THR A 182 5.74 18.02 -11.56
N TYR A 183 5.57 17.96 -10.25
CA TYR A 183 6.31 17.05 -9.39
C TYR A 183 5.42 16.60 -8.23
N ALA A 184 5.47 15.31 -7.90
CA ALA A 184 4.75 14.75 -6.76
C ALA A 184 5.45 15.21 -5.47
N SER A 185 5.03 16.35 -4.90
CA SER A 185 5.58 16.90 -3.64
C SER A 185 4.65 16.82 -2.44
N GLU A 186 3.54 16.11 -2.52
CA GLU A 186 2.65 15.97 -1.37
C GLU A 186 2.66 14.55 -0.80
N LEU A 187 3.46 14.38 0.25
CA LEU A 187 3.20 13.49 1.38
C LEU A 187 3.63 14.16 2.68
#